data_AF-A0A7Z9UAN8-F1
#
_entry.id   AF-A0A7Z9UAN8-F1
#
_cell.length_a   1.000
_cell.length_b   1.000
_cell.length_c   1.000
_cell.angle_alpha   90.00
_cell.angle_beta   90.00
_cell.angle_gamma   90.00
#
_symmetry.space_group_name_H-M   'P 1'
#
loop_
_entity.id
_entity.type
_entity.pdbx_description
1 polymer ?
#
loop_
_entity_poly.entity_id
_entity_poly.type
_entity_poly.pdbx_seq_one_letter_code
_entity_poly.pdbx_strand_id
1 'polypeptide(L)'
;GEGKNTTSLQVLCPEPKATLAQLMVETYDLQKKGYNRPPGSRFLSYRRAQDALTPKRQQRKTTEIVRHLAVFLIQARVLPHRKDLLRIADWARMGFNGRYGRLFDDQVSACFTGKKNGEARSDDHQHAFFLPHCSDFAPRESALDRLYLYAPEGFGRNELEVIKRIRSFPDLRRQSSGRSRERFKLTPIELLGKDECSHVFGTSRTWVSWSPFLCNRHPKRNGKDSPEEQVRLECQRRGLPELLEVEFLAEPVLKKERGLPRWVDYVSRRWRKQSPKAPPCGFRLRFAEPVTGPLVLGGECHFGMGQFVPE
;
A
#
# COMPACT_ATOMS: atom_id res chain seq x y z
N GLY A 1 44.55 -16.98 28.26
CA GLY A 1 44.55 -16.76 26.81
C GLY A 1 44.07 -18.03 26.15
N GLU A 2 42.77 -18.14 25.88
CA GLU A 2 42.20 -19.32 25.23
C GLU A 2 42.55 -19.28 23.74
N GLY A 3 43.37 -20.24 23.29
CA GLY A 3 43.67 -20.43 21.89
C GLY A 3 42.39 -20.78 21.15
N LYS A 4 41.94 -19.90 20.24
CA LYS A 4 40.81 -20.20 19.36
C LYS A 4 41.12 -21.48 18.57
N ASN A 5 40.32 -22.52 18.74
CA ASN A 5 40.44 -23.75 17.96
C ASN A 5 40.39 -23.42 16.45
N THR A 6 41.42 -23.83 15.72
CA THR A 6 41.52 -23.64 14.27
C THR A 6 41.34 -24.98 13.56
N THR A 7 40.79 -24.94 12.35
CA THR A 7 40.68 -26.09 11.47
C THR A 7 41.42 -25.79 10.17
N SER A 8 42.23 -26.75 9.72
CA SER A 8 42.90 -26.70 8.42
C SER A 8 42.07 -27.44 7.38
N LEU A 9 41.87 -26.84 6.21
CA LEU A 9 41.21 -27.46 5.07
C LEU A 9 41.97 -27.17 3.78
N GLN A 10 41.83 -28.04 2.80
CA GLN A 10 42.40 -27.87 1.47
C GLN A 10 41.42 -27.09 0.61
N VAL A 11 41.85 -25.92 0.13
CA VAL A 11 41.07 -25.09 -0.80
C VAL A 11 41.75 -25.15 -2.15
N LEU A 12 40.96 -25.42 -3.20
CA LEU A 12 41.47 -25.37 -4.56
C LEU A 12 41.55 -23.90 -5.00
N CYS A 13 42.75 -23.43 -5.28
CA CYS A 13 43.03 -22.06 -5.64
C CYS A 13 43.73 -22.00 -7.01
N PRO A 14 43.55 -20.92 -7.79
CA PRO A 14 44.32 -20.72 -9.00
C PRO A 14 45.82 -20.54 -8.67
N GLU A 15 46.67 -21.04 -9.56
CA GLU A 15 48.09 -20.70 -9.55
C GLU A 15 48.28 -19.23 -9.95
N PRO A 16 49.33 -18.54 -9.46
CA PRO A 16 49.53 -17.11 -9.74
C PRO A 16 49.60 -16.74 -11.23
N LYS A 17 49.94 -17.69 -12.11
CA LYS A 17 50.02 -17.50 -13.56
C LYS A 17 48.87 -18.16 -14.34
N ALA A 18 47.85 -18.66 -13.65
CA ALA A 18 46.71 -19.31 -14.29
C ALA A 18 45.90 -18.30 -15.10
N THR A 19 45.50 -18.68 -16.31
CA THR A 19 44.57 -17.88 -17.12
C THR A 19 43.13 -18.24 -16.78
N LEU A 20 42.21 -17.29 -16.98
CA LEU A 20 40.79 -17.53 -16.74
C LEU A 20 40.26 -18.71 -17.59
N ALA A 21 40.72 -18.84 -18.83
CA ALA A 21 40.35 -19.95 -19.71
C ALA A 21 40.77 -21.33 -19.16
N GLN A 22 41.88 -21.42 -18.42
CA GLN A 22 42.32 -22.65 -17.77
C GLN A 22 41.45 -23.02 -16.56
N LEU A 23 40.80 -22.04 -15.92
CA LEU A 23 39.95 -22.23 -14.73
C LEU A 23 38.48 -22.45 -15.09
N MET A 24 38.02 -21.91 -16.22
CA MET A 24 36.65 -22.02 -16.73
C MET A 24 36.46 -23.23 -17.67
N VAL A 25 37.04 -24.37 -17.31
CA VAL A 25 36.90 -25.60 -18.10
C VAL A 25 35.69 -26.38 -17.61
N GLU A 26 34.86 -26.84 -18.56
CA GLU A 26 33.69 -27.66 -18.27
C GLU A 26 34.08 -29.03 -17.71
N THR A 27 33.26 -29.57 -16.82
CA THR A 27 33.52 -30.87 -16.17
C THR A 27 33.70 -32.00 -17.19
N TYR A 28 32.97 -31.93 -18.31
CA TYR A 28 33.07 -32.85 -19.43
C TYR A 28 34.48 -32.87 -20.06
N ASP A 29 35.06 -31.68 -20.30
CA ASP A 29 36.39 -31.56 -20.91
C ASP A 29 37.51 -32.00 -19.96
N LEU A 30 37.33 -31.82 -18.64
CA LEU A 30 38.24 -32.31 -17.63
C LEU A 30 38.32 -33.84 -17.62
N GLN A 31 37.15 -34.51 -17.59
CA GLN A 31 37.08 -35.97 -17.60
C GLN A 31 37.64 -36.56 -18.89
N LYS A 32 37.28 -35.99 -20.04
CA LYS A 32 37.78 -36.42 -21.36
C LYS A 32 39.31 -36.34 -21.46
N LYS A 33 39.94 -35.38 -20.79
CA LYS A 33 41.39 -35.16 -20.77
C LYS A 33 42.09 -35.80 -19.57
N GLY A 34 41.38 -36.55 -18.73
CA GLY A 34 41.94 -37.21 -17.54
C GLY A 34 42.36 -36.25 -16.42
N TYR A 35 41.90 -35.00 -16.45
CA TYR A 35 42.17 -34.03 -15.40
C TYR A 35 41.15 -34.18 -14.27
N ASN A 36 41.66 -34.34 -13.04
CA ASN A 36 40.83 -34.38 -11.83
C ASN A 36 40.54 -32.99 -11.23
N ARG A 37 40.99 -31.92 -11.90
CA ARG A 37 40.81 -30.51 -11.51
C ARG A 37 41.12 -29.57 -12.69
N PRO A 38 40.64 -28.32 -12.68
CA PRO A 38 41.01 -27.32 -13.67
C PRO A 38 42.53 -27.16 -13.81
N PRO A 39 43.07 -27.09 -15.04
CA PRO A 39 44.46 -26.71 -15.27
C PRO A 39 44.82 -25.38 -14.59
N GLY A 40 46.06 -25.26 -14.11
CA GLY A 40 46.49 -24.05 -13.39
C GLY A 40 45.82 -23.88 -12.02
N SER A 41 45.31 -24.95 -11.41
CA SER A 41 44.84 -24.93 -10.02
C SER A 41 45.72 -25.77 -9.09
N ARG A 42 45.89 -25.29 -7.86
CA ARG A 42 46.66 -25.96 -6.78
C ARG A 42 45.85 -25.99 -5.49
N PHE A 43 46.05 -27.03 -4.69
CA PHE A 43 45.52 -27.05 -3.34
C PHE A 43 46.38 -26.22 -2.41
N LEU A 44 45.74 -25.37 -1.61
CA LEU A 44 46.36 -24.63 -0.53
C LEU A 44 45.73 -25.02 0.80
N SER A 45 46.59 -25.25 1.79
CA SER A 45 46.16 -25.45 3.16
C SER A 45 45.73 -24.11 3.74
N TYR A 46 44.44 -23.97 4.01
CA TYR A 46 43.83 -22.77 4.57
C TYR A 46 43.40 -23.04 6.01
N ARG A 47 43.92 -22.24 6.95
CA ARG A 47 43.48 -22.28 8.35
C ARG A 47 42.38 -21.26 8.57
N ARG A 48 41.26 -21.71 9.12
CA ARG A 48 40.19 -20.83 9.62
C ARG A 48 39.83 -21.18 11.06
N ALA A 49 39.23 -20.24 11.78
CA ALA A 49 38.60 -20.54 13.06
C ALA A 49 37.48 -21.58 12.85
N GLN A 50 37.33 -22.50 13.80
CA GLN A 50 36.36 -23.59 13.68
C GLN A 50 34.93 -23.05 13.51
N ASP A 51 34.60 -21.95 14.20
CA ASP A 51 33.32 -21.23 14.16
C ASP A 51 33.19 -20.23 12.99
N ALA A 52 34.17 -20.13 12.08
CA ALA A 52 34.17 -19.09 11.04
C ALA A 52 32.99 -19.18 10.06
N LEU A 53 32.39 -20.37 9.89
CA LEU A 53 31.20 -20.58 9.06
C LEU A 53 29.91 -20.68 9.89
N THR A 54 30.00 -20.54 11.21
CA THR A 54 28.81 -20.50 12.07
C THR A 54 28.14 -19.14 11.87
N PRO A 55 26.89 -19.08 11.37
CA PRO A 55 26.22 -17.83 11.13
C PRO A 55 26.04 -17.08 12.45
N LYS A 56 26.79 -15.99 12.63
CA LYS A 56 26.61 -15.09 13.77
C LYS A 56 25.39 -14.24 13.47
N ARG A 57 24.24 -14.60 14.07
CA ARG A 57 23.02 -13.80 14.00
C ARG A 57 23.25 -12.48 14.74
N GLN A 58 23.83 -11.50 14.06
CA GLN A 58 23.85 -10.14 14.55
C GLN A 58 22.41 -9.65 14.56
N GLN A 59 21.83 -9.52 15.76
CA GLN A 59 20.64 -8.72 15.93
C GLN A 59 21.05 -7.27 15.65
N ARG A 60 20.91 -6.84 14.39
CA ARG A 60 20.90 -5.40 14.10
C ARG A 60 19.76 -4.82 14.93
N LYS A 61 20.08 -3.89 15.84
CA LYS A 61 19.09 -3.00 16.42
C LYS A 61 18.58 -2.11 15.28
N THR A 62 17.67 -2.62 14.47
CA THR A 62 16.87 -1.77 13.59
C THR A 62 16.00 -0.93 14.51
N THR A 63 16.16 0.39 14.45
CA THR A 63 15.15 1.32 14.93
C THR A 63 13.82 0.84 14.35
N GLU A 64 12.78 0.67 15.17
CA GLU A 64 11.49 0.15 14.72
C GLU A 64 10.87 1.20 13.78
N ILE A 65 11.14 1.10 12.48
CA ILE A 65 10.60 2.02 11.47
C ILE A 65 9.10 1.80 11.43
N VAL A 66 8.35 2.78 11.94
CA VAL A 66 6.90 2.80 11.87
C VAL A 66 6.50 2.81 10.39
N ARG A 67 5.68 1.84 10.00
CA ARG A 67 5.16 1.74 8.62
C ARG A 67 3.81 2.43 8.57
N HIS A 68 3.64 3.34 7.62
CA HIS A 68 2.42 4.11 7.44
C HIS A 68 1.63 3.66 6.22
N LEU A 69 2.28 3.00 5.27
CA LEU A 69 1.68 2.57 4.03
C LEU A 69 2.00 1.11 3.74
N ALA A 70 0.97 0.32 3.44
CA ALA A 70 1.09 -1.00 2.87
C ALA A 70 0.47 -1.00 1.48
N VAL A 71 1.22 -1.45 0.48
CA VAL A 71 0.76 -1.53 -0.90
C VAL A 71 0.44 -2.97 -1.24
N PHE A 72 -0.75 -3.20 -1.77
CA PHE A 72 -1.20 -4.51 -2.21
C PHE A 72 -1.49 -4.51 -3.70
N LEU A 73 -1.08 -5.59 -4.37
CA LEU A 73 -1.58 -5.95 -5.70
C LEU A 73 -2.99 -6.53 -5.60
N ILE A 74 -3.93 -6.01 -6.38
CA ILE A 74 -5.26 -6.60 -6.55
C ILE A 74 -5.18 -7.66 -7.67
N GLN A 75 -5.32 -8.92 -7.30
CA GLN A 75 -5.30 -10.04 -8.24
C GLN A 75 -6.72 -10.54 -8.47
N ALA A 76 -7.24 -10.32 -9.68
CA ALA A 76 -8.59 -10.72 -10.05
C ALA A 76 -8.61 -11.26 -11.49
N ARG A 77 -9.59 -12.10 -11.82
CA ARG A 77 -9.82 -12.52 -13.22
C ARG A 77 -10.15 -11.32 -14.12
N VAL A 78 -10.88 -10.36 -13.56
CA VAL A 78 -11.21 -9.07 -14.18
C VAL A 78 -11.00 -8.03 -13.09
N LEU A 79 -10.14 -7.04 -13.34
CA LEU A 79 -9.86 -5.99 -12.37
C LEU A 79 -11.13 -5.17 -12.09
N PRO A 80 -11.38 -4.78 -10.83
CA PRO A 80 -12.51 -3.94 -10.51
C PRO A 80 -12.44 -2.59 -11.23
N HIS A 81 -13.59 -2.09 -11.65
CA HIS A 81 -13.64 -0.74 -12.21
C HIS A 81 -13.55 0.30 -11.09
N ARG A 82 -12.92 1.45 -11.33
CA ARG A 82 -12.83 2.62 -10.46
C ARG A 82 -14.17 3.07 -9.87
N LYS A 83 -15.30 2.92 -10.58
CA LYS A 83 -16.64 3.18 -10.03
C LYS A 83 -16.96 2.35 -8.78
N ASP A 84 -16.34 1.18 -8.64
CA ASP A 84 -16.53 0.25 -7.54
C ASP A 84 -15.57 0.49 -6.36
N LEU A 85 -14.71 1.52 -6.40
CA LEU A 85 -13.65 1.73 -5.40
C LEU A 85 -14.14 1.59 -3.95
N LEU A 86 -15.29 2.20 -3.61
CA LEU A 86 -15.81 2.18 -2.24
C LEU A 86 -16.25 0.78 -1.84
N ARG A 87 -16.79 0.01 -2.78
CA ARG A 87 -17.16 -1.39 -2.57
C ARG A 87 -15.92 -2.26 -2.36
N ILE A 88 -14.86 -2.03 -3.14
CA ILE A 88 -13.59 -2.74 -2.99
C ILE A 88 -12.93 -2.41 -1.65
N ALA A 89 -12.90 -1.14 -1.27
CA ALA A 89 -12.36 -0.67 0.00
C ALA A 89 -13.12 -1.22 1.21
N ASP A 90 -14.46 -1.22 1.18
CA ASP A 90 -15.26 -1.75 2.29
C ASP A 90 -15.06 -3.26 2.46
N TRP A 91 -15.00 -4.02 1.36
CA TRP A 91 -14.67 -5.45 1.42
C TRP A 91 -13.27 -5.71 1.94
N ALA A 92 -12.28 -4.93 1.50
CA ALA A 92 -10.94 -5.01 2.05
C ALA A 92 -10.99 -4.78 3.57
N ARG A 93 -11.56 -3.66 4.03
CA ARG A 93 -11.66 -3.34 5.46
C ARG A 93 -12.35 -4.45 6.26
N MET A 94 -13.49 -4.97 5.80
CA MET A 94 -14.18 -6.08 6.46
C MET A 94 -13.28 -7.31 6.58
N GLY A 95 -12.54 -7.58 5.53
CA GLY A 95 -11.57 -8.63 5.47
C GLY A 95 -10.40 -8.47 6.44
N PHE A 96 -9.79 -7.28 6.51
CA PHE A 96 -8.74 -6.95 7.46
C PHE A 96 -9.23 -7.12 8.90
N ASN A 97 -10.42 -6.60 9.21
CA ASN A 97 -11.03 -6.77 10.53
C ASN A 97 -11.29 -8.24 10.86
N GLY A 98 -11.85 -9.00 9.92
CA GLY A 98 -12.11 -10.43 10.13
C GLY A 98 -10.83 -11.25 10.31
N ARG A 99 -9.73 -10.86 9.63
CA ARG A 99 -8.43 -11.50 9.83
C ARG A 99 -7.80 -11.10 11.15
N TYR A 100 -7.94 -9.84 11.57
CA TYR A 100 -7.47 -9.35 12.86
C TYR A 100 -8.14 -10.14 14.00
N GLY A 101 -9.48 -10.22 14.01
CA GLY A 101 -10.22 -10.98 15.02
C GLY A 101 -9.79 -12.45 15.08
N ARG A 102 -9.63 -13.12 13.94
CA ARG A 102 -9.14 -14.52 13.90
C ARG A 102 -7.71 -14.71 14.40
N LEU A 103 -6.86 -13.69 14.33
CA LEU A 103 -5.46 -13.79 14.77
C LEU A 103 -5.27 -13.37 16.24
N PHE A 104 -6.20 -12.61 16.79
CA PHE A 104 -6.07 -11.95 18.09
C PHE A 104 -7.35 -12.08 18.91
N ASP A 105 -7.91 -13.29 19.00
CA ASP A 105 -9.02 -13.65 19.92
C ASP A 105 -10.23 -12.71 19.85
N ASP A 106 -10.72 -12.45 18.63
CA ASP A 106 -11.85 -11.56 18.32
C ASP A 106 -11.70 -10.10 18.78
N GLN A 107 -10.46 -9.68 19.10
CA GLN A 107 -10.14 -8.27 19.33
C GLN A 107 -10.35 -7.42 18.07
N VAL A 108 -10.42 -6.11 18.29
CA VAL A 108 -10.68 -5.13 17.24
C VAL A 108 -9.51 -4.15 17.14
N SER A 109 -8.97 -4.00 15.93
CA SER A 109 -7.98 -2.96 15.65
C SER A 109 -8.64 -1.58 15.56
N ALA A 110 -8.22 -0.66 16.43
CA ALA A 110 -8.64 0.74 16.34
C ALA A 110 -8.13 1.42 15.07
N CYS A 111 -6.99 0.98 14.53
CA CYS A 111 -6.42 1.44 13.28
C CYS A 111 -7.27 0.99 12.08
N PHE A 112 -7.65 -0.29 11.96
CA PHE A 112 -8.46 -0.74 10.81
C PHE A 112 -9.95 -0.38 10.88
N THR A 113 -10.50 -0.27 12.08
CA THR A 113 -11.94 0.02 12.24
C THR A 113 -12.28 1.49 12.34
N GLY A 114 -11.32 2.33 12.72
CA GLY A 114 -11.60 3.72 13.11
C GLY A 114 -12.45 3.81 14.37
N LYS A 115 -12.43 2.78 15.22
CA LYS A 115 -13.17 2.74 16.48
C LYS A 115 -12.28 2.43 17.66
N LYS A 116 -12.46 3.17 18.76
CA LYS A 116 -11.79 2.91 20.04
C LYS A 116 -12.86 2.73 21.10
N ASN A 117 -12.79 1.63 21.85
CA ASN A 117 -13.79 1.28 22.87
C ASN A 117 -15.24 1.23 22.35
N GLY A 118 -15.44 0.80 21.10
CA GLY A 118 -16.76 0.70 20.47
C GLY A 118 -17.26 1.99 19.80
N GLU A 119 -16.67 3.13 20.13
CA GLU A 119 -17.04 4.45 19.59
C GLU A 119 -16.19 4.83 18.38
N ALA A 120 -16.73 5.67 17.51
CA ALA A 120 -15.95 6.24 16.41
C ALA A 120 -14.83 7.12 16.96
N ARG A 121 -13.63 7.00 16.40
CA ARG A 121 -12.50 7.85 16.81
C ARG A 121 -12.78 9.31 16.49
N SER A 122 -12.34 10.19 17.40
CA SER A 122 -12.47 11.65 17.30
C SER A 122 -11.15 12.34 16.96
N ASP A 123 -10.09 11.58 16.70
CA ASP A 123 -8.73 12.08 16.49
C ASP A 123 -8.42 12.43 15.05
N ASP A 124 -9.41 12.93 14.30
CA ASP A 124 -9.20 13.54 12.98
C ASP A 124 -8.45 12.64 11.98
N HIS A 125 -9.09 11.50 11.63
CA HIS A 125 -8.67 10.63 10.53
C HIS A 125 -7.29 9.96 10.69
N GLN A 126 -6.81 9.72 11.90
CA GLN A 126 -5.51 9.08 12.14
C GLN A 126 -5.45 7.56 11.83
N HIS A 127 -6.61 6.96 11.54
CA HIS A 127 -6.75 5.52 11.32
C HIS A 127 -6.72 5.16 9.82
N ALA A 128 -6.75 3.85 9.53
CA ALA A 128 -6.50 3.34 8.20
C ALA A 128 -7.49 3.83 7.13
N PHE A 129 -6.94 4.26 6.00
CA PHE A 129 -7.60 4.53 4.74
C PHE A 129 -7.36 3.35 3.80
N PHE A 130 -8.44 2.83 3.24
CA PHE A 130 -8.43 1.79 2.23
C PHE A 130 -8.62 2.47 0.88
N LEU A 131 -7.53 2.68 0.15
CA LEU A 131 -7.49 3.48 -1.08
C LEU A 131 -7.20 2.59 -2.30
N PRO A 132 -8.22 1.96 -2.91
CA PRO A 132 -8.06 1.35 -4.21
C PRO A 132 -7.69 2.40 -5.26
N HIS A 133 -6.68 2.10 -6.07
CA HIS A 133 -6.19 2.98 -7.13
C HIS A 133 -5.55 2.17 -8.27
N CYS A 134 -5.21 2.84 -9.36
CA CYS A 134 -4.32 2.31 -10.40
C CYS A 134 -2.84 2.58 -10.04
N SER A 135 -1.92 1.70 -10.44
CA SER A 135 -0.52 1.78 -10.03
C SER A 135 0.25 2.98 -10.55
N ASP A 136 -0.17 3.54 -11.69
CA ASP A 136 0.43 4.69 -12.33
C ASP A 136 -0.22 6.02 -11.91
N PHE A 137 -1.26 5.96 -11.06
CA PHE A 137 -2.11 7.09 -10.72
C PHE A 137 -2.66 7.83 -11.94
N ALA A 138 -2.62 7.18 -13.12
CA ALA A 138 -2.97 7.82 -14.35
C ALA A 138 -4.47 8.06 -14.38
N PRO A 139 -4.87 9.23 -14.89
CA PRO A 139 -6.27 9.55 -15.01
C PRO A 139 -7.04 8.60 -15.94
N ARG A 140 -6.32 7.94 -16.86
CA ARG A 140 -6.81 7.11 -17.97
C ARG A 140 -7.31 5.74 -17.56
N GLU A 141 -6.85 5.20 -16.43
CA GLU A 141 -7.18 3.84 -16.07
C GLU A 141 -8.48 3.77 -15.28
N SER A 142 -9.40 2.96 -15.83
CA SER A 142 -10.63 2.58 -15.15
C SER A 142 -10.45 1.36 -14.26
N ALA A 143 -9.32 0.66 -14.33
CA ALA A 143 -9.07 -0.57 -13.57
C ALA A 143 -8.32 -0.29 -12.26
N LEU A 144 -8.78 -0.91 -11.19
CA LEU A 144 -8.13 -0.87 -9.87
C LEU A 144 -7.21 -2.08 -9.75
N ASP A 145 -5.91 -1.85 -9.76
CA ASP A 145 -4.89 -2.91 -9.66
C ASP A 145 -4.07 -2.83 -8.36
N ARG A 146 -4.23 -1.75 -7.57
CA ARG A 146 -3.61 -1.55 -6.27
C ARG A 146 -4.62 -1.24 -5.20
N LEU A 147 -4.34 -1.70 -3.98
CA LEU A 147 -4.92 -1.17 -2.76
C LEU A 147 -3.79 -0.57 -1.92
N TYR A 148 -3.87 0.73 -1.70
CA TYR A 148 -3.01 1.45 -0.77
C TYR A 148 -3.72 1.48 0.59
N LEU A 149 -3.16 0.80 1.58
CA LEU A 149 -3.61 0.86 2.96
C LEU A 149 -2.72 1.86 3.71
N TYR A 150 -3.26 3.03 4.00
CA TYR A 150 -2.52 4.13 4.60
C TYR A 150 -3.05 4.47 5.99
N ALA A 151 -2.21 4.64 7.00
CA ALA A 151 -2.59 5.12 8.33
C ALA A 151 -1.63 6.24 8.77
N PRO A 152 -2.13 7.48 8.99
CA PRO A 152 -1.30 8.57 9.50
C PRO A 152 -0.58 8.23 10.81
N GLU A 153 -1.24 7.51 11.73
CA GLU A 153 -0.64 7.07 13.00
C GLU A 153 0.39 5.94 12.84
N GLY A 154 0.42 5.29 11.67
CA GLY A 154 1.21 4.10 11.41
C GLY A 154 0.55 2.80 11.87
N PHE A 155 1.15 1.68 11.49
CA PHE A 155 0.67 0.34 11.83
C PHE A 155 1.41 -0.22 13.05
N GLY A 156 0.64 -0.69 14.03
CA GLY A 156 1.15 -1.45 15.17
C GLY A 156 1.59 -2.87 14.78
N ARG A 157 2.18 -3.59 15.74
CA ARG A 157 2.70 -4.95 15.52
C ARG A 157 1.61 -5.93 15.05
N ASN A 158 0.43 -5.85 15.65
CA ASN A 158 -0.70 -6.72 15.31
C ASN A 158 -1.24 -6.41 13.91
N GLU A 159 -1.37 -5.12 13.57
CA GLU A 159 -1.77 -4.66 12.23
C GLU A 159 -0.80 -5.14 11.16
N LEU A 160 0.51 -5.01 11.42
CA LEU A 160 1.56 -5.49 10.51
C LEU A 160 1.48 -7.01 10.29
N GLU A 161 1.12 -7.77 11.32
CA GLU A 161 0.97 -9.22 11.18
C GLU A 161 -0.26 -9.59 10.32
N VAL A 162 -1.36 -8.85 10.45
CA VAL A 162 -2.51 -9.00 9.54
C VAL A 162 -2.10 -8.65 8.11
N ILE A 163 -1.47 -7.49 7.91
CA ILE A 163 -1.01 -7.00 6.60
C ILE A 163 -0.13 -8.02 5.89
N LYS A 164 0.81 -8.66 6.60
CA LYS A 164 1.71 -9.67 6.03
C LYS A 164 0.98 -10.96 5.63
N ARG A 165 -0.07 -11.33 6.37
CA ARG A 165 -0.77 -12.61 6.23
C ARG A 165 -2.03 -12.54 5.38
N ILE A 166 -2.52 -11.35 5.08
CA ILE A 166 -3.76 -11.21 4.33
C ILE A 166 -3.55 -11.60 2.86
N ARG A 167 -4.45 -12.44 2.33
CA ARG A 167 -4.35 -12.97 0.96
C ARG A 167 -5.66 -12.86 0.20
N SER A 168 -6.80 -13.00 0.87
CA SER A 168 -8.10 -12.98 0.20
C SER A 168 -9.21 -12.62 1.17
N PHE A 169 -10.34 -12.18 0.60
CA PHE A 169 -11.54 -11.87 1.35
C PHE A 169 -12.79 -12.48 0.69
N PRO A 170 -13.78 -12.92 1.49
CA PRO A 170 -15.00 -13.54 0.99
C PRO A 170 -15.90 -12.55 0.24
N ASP A 171 -16.59 -13.02 -0.80
CA ASP A 171 -17.65 -12.26 -1.48
C ASP A 171 -18.93 -12.25 -0.65
N LEU A 172 -19.19 -11.13 0.01
CA LEU A 172 -20.30 -11.02 0.97
C LEU A 172 -21.68 -10.87 0.32
N ARG A 173 -21.76 -10.71 -1.02
CA ARG A 173 -23.06 -10.69 -1.73
C ARG A 173 -23.75 -12.06 -1.76
N ARG A 174 -23.03 -13.14 -1.43
CA ARG A 174 -23.53 -14.53 -1.55
C ARG A 174 -23.44 -15.35 -0.26
N GLN A 175 -23.39 -14.71 0.91
CA GLN A 175 -23.51 -15.46 2.16
C GLN A 175 -24.86 -16.19 2.32
N SER A 176 -25.86 -15.91 1.49
CA SER A 176 -27.12 -16.67 1.45
C SER A 176 -27.06 -17.98 0.64
N SER A 177 -26.01 -18.25 -0.16
CA SER A 177 -25.98 -19.38 -1.09
C SER A 177 -24.88 -20.42 -0.83
N GLY A 178 -24.22 -20.41 0.34
CA GLY A 178 -23.26 -21.44 0.76
C GLY A 178 -21.97 -21.56 -0.08
N ARG A 179 -21.75 -20.71 -1.09
CA ARG A 179 -20.55 -20.70 -1.94
C ARG A 179 -19.93 -19.30 -1.95
N SER A 180 -18.97 -19.07 -1.06
CA SER A 180 -18.10 -17.89 -1.15
C SER A 180 -17.08 -18.12 -2.27
N ARG A 181 -17.14 -17.34 -3.35
CA ARG A 181 -16.04 -17.22 -4.30
C ARG A 181 -15.32 -15.91 -4.02
N GLU A 182 -14.03 -15.96 -3.73
CA GLU A 182 -13.19 -14.76 -3.64
C GLU A 182 -13.25 -13.99 -4.97
N ARG A 183 -13.58 -12.70 -4.95
CA ARG A 183 -13.60 -11.89 -6.19
C ARG A 183 -12.22 -11.39 -6.60
N PHE A 184 -11.36 -11.18 -5.63
CA PHE A 184 -9.97 -10.81 -5.82
C PHE A 184 -9.15 -11.23 -4.61
N LYS A 185 -7.85 -11.41 -4.83
CA LYS A 185 -6.82 -11.63 -3.82
C LYS A 185 -6.01 -10.36 -3.65
N LEU A 186 -5.46 -10.18 -2.46
CA LEU A 186 -4.50 -9.13 -2.17
C LEU A 186 -3.15 -9.75 -1.87
N THR A 187 -2.14 -9.34 -2.61
CA THR A 187 -0.76 -9.71 -2.31
C THR A 187 -0.01 -8.48 -1.84
N PRO A 188 0.48 -8.45 -0.57
CA PRO A 188 1.31 -7.33 -0.11
C PRO A 188 2.60 -7.32 -0.92
N ILE A 189 2.94 -6.16 -1.47
CA ILE A 189 4.15 -5.97 -2.27
C ILE A 189 5.13 -5.01 -1.60
N GLU A 190 4.65 -4.02 -0.85
CA GLU A 190 5.51 -3.01 -0.20
C GLU A 190 4.99 -2.60 1.17
N LEU A 191 5.93 -2.21 2.05
CA LEU A 191 5.68 -1.60 3.35
C LEU A 191 6.59 -0.40 3.53
N LEU A 192 6.01 0.79 3.61
CA LEU A 192 6.72 2.06 3.52
C LEU A 192 6.53 2.88 4.80
N GLY A 193 7.58 3.59 5.20
CA GLY A 193 7.54 4.63 6.22
C GLY A 193 6.90 5.91 5.70
N LYS A 194 6.77 6.90 6.59
CA LYS A 194 6.11 8.17 6.28
C LYS A 194 6.83 8.94 5.15
N ASP A 195 8.15 9.04 5.22
CA ASP A 195 8.95 9.83 4.27
C ASP A 195 8.92 9.24 2.85
N GLU A 196 8.77 7.91 2.76
CA GLU A 196 8.67 7.17 1.51
C GLU A 196 7.30 7.33 0.82
N CYS A 197 6.26 7.81 1.53
CA CYS A 197 4.92 8.00 0.97
C CYS A 197 4.90 9.06 -0.16
N SER A 198 5.81 10.03 -0.12
CA SER A 198 5.96 11.06 -1.14
C SER A 198 6.27 10.48 -2.52
N HIS A 199 7.00 9.35 -2.59
CA HIS A 199 7.29 8.65 -3.84
C HIS A 199 6.07 7.95 -4.45
N VAL A 200 5.05 7.66 -3.62
CA VAL A 200 3.83 6.97 -4.05
C VAL A 200 2.75 7.98 -4.42
N PHE A 201 2.49 8.96 -3.56
CA PHE A 201 1.35 9.88 -3.71
C PHE A 201 1.73 11.24 -4.29
N GLY A 202 3.03 11.55 -4.38
CA GLY A 202 3.54 12.82 -4.85
C GLY A 202 3.41 13.97 -3.85
N THR A 203 4.00 15.09 -4.25
CA THR A 203 3.92 16.38 -3.56
C THR A 203 3.54 17.43 -4.59
N SER A 204 2.44 18.16 -4.38
CA SER A 204 2.04 19.26 -5.27
C SER A 204 1.32 20.36 -4.51
N ARG A 205 1.31 21.55 -5.11
CA ARG A 205 0.44 22.67 -4.71
C ARG A 205 -0.95 22.54 -5.33
N THR A 206 -1.08 21.84 -6.45
CA THR A 206 -2.34 21.66 -7.16
C THR A 206 -2.75 20.20 -7.11
N TRP A 207 -4.01 19.97 -6.76
CA TRP A 207 -4.56 18.64 -6.58
C TRP A 207 -5.93 18.56 -7.24
N VAL A 208 -6.17 17.52 -8.04
CA VAL A 208 -7.42 17.32 -8.77
C VAL A 208 -8.12 16.05 -8.31
N SER A 209 -9.45 16.11 -8.15
CA SER A 209 -10.23 14.94 -7.72
C SER A 209 -10.06 13.78 -8.69
N TRP A 210 -9.63 12.64 -8.16
CA TRP A 210 -9.61 11.36 -8.82
C TRP A 210 -10.87 10.55 -8.47
N SER A 211 -11.31 10.52 -7.22
CA SER A 211 -12.64 9.97 -6.90
C SER A 211 -13.58 11.08 -6.44
N PRO A 212 -14.91 10.87 -6.56
CA PRO A 212 -15.86 11.90 -6.15
C PRO A 212 -15.68 12.26 -4.68
N PHE A 213 -15.67 13.56 -4.40
CA PHE A 213 -15.89 14.09 -3.07
C PHE A 213 -17.35 13.87 -2.67
N LEU A 214 -17.55 13.34 -1.47
CA LEU A 214 -18.87 13.21 -0.86
C LEU A 214 -18.97 14.17 0.32
N CYS A 215 -20.07 14.91 0.44
CA CYS A 215 -20.26 15.80 1.57
C CYS A 215 -20.46 14.99 2.87
N ASN A 216 -19.77 15.40 3.93
CA ASN A 216 -19.94 14.84 5.28
C ASN A 216 -21.28 15.25 5.89
N ARG A 217 -21.79 16.44 5.54
CA ARG A 217 -23.07 16.98 5.99
C ARG A 217 -23.92 17.43 4.80
N HIS A 218 -25.24 17.49 4.98
CA HIS A 218 -26.14 18.01 3.97
C HIS A 218 -25.87 19.52 3.77
N PRO A 219 -25.51 19.97 2.55
CA PRO A 219 -25.43 21.38 2.24
C PRO A 219 -26.79 22.06 2.50
N LYS A 220 -26.77 23.28 3.02
CA LYS A 220 -27.98 24.04 3.30
C LYS A 220 -28.45 24.75 2.03
N ARG A 221 -29.77 24.89 1.86
CA ARG A 221 -30.38 25.53 0.67
C ARG A 221 -29.95 26.99 0.48
N ASN A 222 -29.51 27.67 1.54
CA ASN A 222 -29.04 29.05 1.51
C ASN A 222 -27.56 29.18 1.15
N GLY A 223 -26.92 28.12 0.65
CA GLY A 223 -25.52 28.11 0.25
C GLY A 223 -24.53 27.86 1.39
N LYS A 224 -24.96 27.86 2.66
CA LYS A 224 -24.10 27.50 3.81
C LYS A 224 -23.83 26.00 3.87
N ASP A 225 -22.69 25.64 4.46
CA ASP A 225 -22.15 24.27 4.48
C ASP A 225 -22.04 23.69 3.06
N SER A 226 -21.71 24.54 2.08
CA SER A 226 -21.54 24.13 0.69
C SER A 226 -20.46 23.06 0.56
N PRO A 227 -20.44 22.26 -0.52
CA PRO A 227 -19.36 21.31 -0.77
C PRO A 227 -17.96 21.96 -0.69
N GLU A 228 -17.78 23.17 -1.22
CA GLU A 228 -16.53 23.94 -1.10
C GLU A 228 -16.21 24.33 0.35
N GLU A 229 -17.19 24.87 1.09
CA GLU A 229 -16.99 25.24 2.49
C GLU A 229 -16.61 24.02 3.35
N GLN A 230 -17.17 22.84 3.05
CA GLN A 230 -16.81 21.59 3.70
C GLN A 230 -15.37 21.16 3.38
N VAL A 231 -14.92 21.30 2.13
CA VAL A 231 -13.51 21.05 1.75
C VAL A 231 -12.59 21.98 2.53
N ARG A 232 -12.86 23.29 2.52
CA ARG A 232 -12.05 24.30 3.23
C ARG A 232 -11.96 24.01 4.71
N LEU A 233 -13.10 23.74 5.35
CA LEU A 233 -13.16 23.41 6.78
C LEU A 233 -12.40 22.12 7.11
N GLU A 234 -12.48 21.11 6.26
CA GLU A 234 -11.76 19.85 6.46
C GLU A 234 -10.25 20.01 6.31
N CYS A 235 -9.79 20.77 5.30
CA CYS A 235 -8.38 21.14 5.16
C CYS A 235 -7.86 21.87 6.40
N GLN A 236 -8.62 22.86 6.89
CA GLN A 236 -8.27 23.61 8.09
C GLN A 236 -8.17 22.71 9.33
N ARG A 237 -9.15 21.82 9.55
CA ARG A 237 -9.16 20.89 10.70
C ARG A 237 -7.97 19.95 10.69
N ARG A 238 -7.60 19.45 9.51
CA ARG A 238 -6.46 18.55 9.30
C ARG A 238 -5.10 19.27 9.31
N GLY A 239 -5.08 20.59 9.52
CA GLY A 239 -3.85 21.38 9.54
C GLY A 239 -3.12 21.42 8.19
N LEU A 240 -3.85 21.26 7.08
CA LEU A 240 -3.27 21.41 5.74
C LEU A 240 -2.93 22.89 5.48
N PRO A 241 -1.96 23.17 4.59
CA PRO A 241 -1.67 24.53 4.14
C PRO A 241 -2.92 25.29 3.67
N GLU A 242 -2.83 26.62 3.66
CA GLU A 242 -3.94 27.47 3.23
C GLU A 242 -4.39 27.11 1.80
N LEU A 243 -5.70 26.98 1.63
CA LEU A 243 -6.32 26.65 0.35
C LEU A 243 -6.67 27.95 -0.39
N LEU A 244 -5.87 28.30 -1.39
CA LEU A 244 -6.00 29.55 -2.16
C LEU A 244 -7.19 29.49 -3.12
N GLU A 245 -7.36 28.37 -3.83
CA GLU A 245 -8.46 28.19 -4.80
C GLU A 245 -9.13 26.83 -4.64
N VAL A 246 -10.44 26.84 -4.88
CA VAL A 246 -11.29 25.64 -4.98
C VAL A 246 -12.15 25.80 -6.23
N GLU A 247 -11.79 25.09 -7.29
CA GLU A 247 -12.54 25.08 -8.54
C GLU A 247 -13.48 23.87 -8.55
N PHE A 248 -14.78 24.11 -8.73
CA PHE A 248 -15.78 23.03 -8.82
C PHE A 248 -15.71 22.32 -10.18
N LEU A 249 -15.70 20.99 -10.15
CA LEU A 249 -15.65 20.14 -11.34
C LEU A 249 -16.98 19.43 -11.52
N ALA A 250 -17.80 19.91 -12.45
CA ALA A 250 -19.11 19.31 -12.76
C ALA A 250 -19.01 17.87 -13.28
N GLU A 251 -17.90 17.57 -13.95
CA GLU A 251 -17.53 16.26 -14.47
C GLU A 251 -16.04 16.04 -14.17
N PRO A 252 -15.54 14.79 -14.19
CA PRO A 252 -14.11 14.56 -14.15
C PRO A 252 -13.39 15.43 -15.18
N VAL A 253 -12.50 16.32 -14.73
CA VAL A 253 -11.76 17.30 -15.57
C VAL A 253 -11.00 16.63 -16.72
N LEU A 254 -10.73 15.35 -16.54
CA LEU A 254 -10.15 14.43 -17.51
C LEU A 254 -11.06 14.15 -18.71
N LYS A 255 -12.11 14.96 -18.93
CA LYS A 255 -13.05 14.95 -20.06
C LYS A 255 -12.40 14.90 -21.45
N LYS A 256 -11.13 15.30 -21.60
CA LYS A 256 -10.38 15.13 -22.87
C LYS A 256 -10.01 13.67 -23.15
N GLU A 257 -10.15 12.79 -22.17
CA GLU A 257 -9.88 11.35 -22.24
C GLU A 257 -11.22 10.60 -22.26
N ARG A 258 -11.57 10.04 -23.44
CA ARG A 258 -12.84 9.33 -23.63
C ARG A 258 -12.95 8.16 -22.64
N GLY A 259 -14.12 7.99 -22.02
CA GLY A 259 -14.47 6.75 -21.28
C GLY A 259 -14.47 6.84 -19.76
N LEU A 260 -14.21 8.01 -19.16
CA LEU A 260 -14.30 8.15 -17.71
C LEU A 260 -15.74 8.21 -17.19
N PRO A 261 -16.03 7.57 -16.04
CA PRO A 261 -17.35 7.60 -15.43
C PRO A 261 -17.65 8.97 -14.85
N ARG A 262 -18.89 9.44 -14.98
CA ARG A 262 -19.35 10.67 -14.32
C ARG A 262 -19.32 10.48 -12.82
N TRP A 263 -19.28 11.56 -12.05
CA TRP A 263 -19.28 11.48 -10.58
C TRP A 263 -20.46 10.68 -10.01
N VAL A 264 -21.63 10.79 -10.64
CA VAL A 264 -22.85 10.08 -10.27
C VAL A 264 -22.82 8.58 -10.57
N ASP A 265 -21.92 8.12 -11.45
CA ASP A 265 -21.82 6.71 -11.84
C ASP A 265 -21.02 5.87 -10.81
N TYR A 266 -20.34 6.52 -9.85
CA TYR A 266 -19.60 5.84 -8.78
C TYR A 266 -20.54 5.24 -7.73
N VAL A 267 -20.18 4.06 -7.22
CA VAL A 267 -20.87 3.46 -6.07
C VAL A 267 -20.58 4.30 -4.83
N SER A 268 -21.51 5.18 -4.48
CA SER A 268 -21.35 6.15 -3.40
C SER A 268 -21.98 5.70 -2.07
N ARG A 269 -22.43 4.45 -1.97
CA ARG A 269 -23.13 3.89 -0.80
C ARG A 269 -22.53 2.54 -0.40
N ARG A 270 -22.15 2.42 0.88
CA ARG A 270 -21.77 1.14 1.48
C ARG A 270 -22.99 0.26 1.78
N TRP A 271 -22.79 -1.05 1.80
CA TRP A 271 -23.86 -2.02 2.04
C TRP A 271 -24.60 -1.71 3.35
N ARG A 272 -25.93 -1.65 3.30
CA ARG A 272 -26.82 -1.31 4.44
C ARG A 272 -26.52 0.02 5.14
N LYS A 273 -25.75 0.93 4.53
CA LYS A 273 -25.57 2.32 5.00
C LYS A 273 -26.51 3.28 4.28
N GLN A 274 -26.60 4.52 4.73
CA GLN A 274 -27.39 5.55 4.06
C GLN A 274 -26.69 6.01 2.77
N SER A 275 -27.46 6.54 1.83
CA SER A 275 -26.91 7.21 0.64
C SER A 275 -26.18 8.52 1.03
N PRO A 276 -25.31 9.05 0.16
CA PRO A 276 -24.65 10.33 0.37
C PRO A 276 -25.62 11.47 0.68
N LYS A 277 -25.12 12.45 1.43
CA LYS A 277 -25.88 13.62 1.87
C LYS A 277 -26.09 14.66 0.75
N ALA A 278 -25.29 14.60 -0.31
CA ALA A 278 -25.41 15.44 -1.50
C ALA A 278 -24.98 14.63 -2.73
N PRO A 279 -25.32 15.07 -3.95
CA PRO A 279 -24.75 14.53 -5.16
C PRO A 279 -23.21 14.52 -5.09
N PRO A 280 -22.54 13.43 -5.52
CA PRO A 280 -21.09 13.40 -5.62
C PRO A 280 -20.57 14.50 -6.55
N CYS A 281 -19.45 15.12 -6.21
CA CYS A 281 -18.81 16.15 -7.02
C CYS A 281 -17.28 16.02 -7.02
N GLY A 282 -16.58 16.85 -7.79
CA GLY A 282 -15.12 16.92 -7.79
C GLY A 282 -14.62 18.35 -7.67
N PHE A 283 -13.35 18.50 -7.32
CA PHE A 283 -12.67 19.78 -7.19
C PHE A 283 -11.27 19.74 -7.77
N ARG A 284 -10.80 20.90 -8.23
CA ARG A 284 -9.37 21.21 -8.32
C ARG A 284 -9.04 22.17 -7.19
N LEU A 285 -7.99 21.85 -6.44
CA LEU A 285 -7.56 22.52 -5.22
C LEU A 285 -6.18 23.11 -5.45
N ARG A 286 -5.97 24.36 -5.03
CA ARG A 286 -4.64 25.01 -5.06
C ARG A 286 -4.25 25.48 -3.67
N PHE A 287 -3.16 24.95 -3.15
CA PHE A 287 -2.62 25.28 -1.83
C PHE A 287 -1.52 26.35 -1.91
N ALA A 288 -1.38 27.11 -0.83
CA ALA A 288 -0.33 28.10 -0.65
C ALA A 288 1.06 27.45 -0.64
N GLU A 289 1.18 26.29 -0.01
CA GLU A 289 2.42 25.51 0.07
C GLU A 289 2.21 24.09 -0.51
N PRO A 290 3.28 23.41 -0.96
CA PRO A 290 3.16 22.03 -1.43
C PRO A 290 2.66 21.11 -0.33
N VAL A 291 1.67 20.28 -0.66
CA VAL A 291 1.15 19.21 0.20
C VAL A 291 1.71 17.89 -0.28
N THR A 292 2.24 17.07 0.63
CA THR A 292 2.62 15.68 0.34
C THR A 292 1.44 14.76 0.59
N GLY A 293 1.14 13.89 -0.38
CA GLY A 293 -0.01 12.98 -0.30
C GLY A 293 0.14 11.84 0.72
N PRO A 294 -0.92 11.04 0.92
CA PRO A 294 -2.16 11.06 0.13
C PRO A 294 -3.13 12.18 0.56
N LEU A 295 -3.69 12.91 -0.41
CA LEU A 295 -4.76 13.89 -0.14
C LEU A 295 -6.13 13.23 -0.38
N VAL A 296 -6.85 12.98 0.71
CA VAL A 296 -8.16 12.31 0.68
C VAL A 296 -9.13 13.03 1.60
N LEU A 297 -10.20 13.61 1.06
CA LEU A 297 -11.13 14.49 1.79
C LEU A 297 -12.59 14.05 1.65
N GLY A 298 -13.43 14.45 2.59
CA GLY A 298 -14.87 14.27 2.55
C GLY A 298 -15.36 12.95 3.15
N GLY A 299 -16.62 12.66 2.87
CA GLY A 299 -17.33 11.48 3.33
C GLY A 299 -16.82 10.21 2.68
N GLU A 300 -16.77 9.13 3.48
CA GLU A 300 -16.26 7.82 3.05
C GLU A 300 -14.81 7.88 2.52
N CYS A 301 -14.01 8.87 2.93
CA CYS A 301 -12.60 9.01 2.55
C CYS A 301 -11.74 7.81 2.95
N HIS A 302 -12.02 7.19 4.11
CA HIS A 302 -11.40 5.92 4.53
C HIS A 302 -11.72 4.73 3.60
N PHE A 303 -12.66 4.91 2.66
CA PHE A 303 -13.06 3.92 1.66
C PHE A 303 -12.69 4.36 0.23
N GLY A 304 -11.78 5.32 0.10
CA GLY A 304 -11.26 5.77 -1.20
C GLY A 304 -12.11 6.82 -1.91
N MET A 305 -13.17 7.34 -1.31
CA MET A 305 -13.87 8.52 -1.86
C MET A 305 -13.07 9.79 -1.60
N GLY A 306 -13.26 10.80 -2.45
CA GLY A 306 -12.53 12.07 -2.38
C GLY A 306 -11.01 11.97 -2.40
N GLN A 307 -10.46 11.00 -3.13
CA GLN A 307 -9.03 10.92 -3.45
C GLN A 307 -8.68 12.00 -4.45
N PHE A 308 -7.56 12.69 -4.23
CA PHE A 308 -6.99 13.65 -5.17
C PHE A 308 -5.63 13.15 -5.66
N VAL A 309 -5.27 13.53 -6.88
CA VAL A 309 -3.94 13.27 -7.48
C VAL A 309 -3.24 14.60 -7.77
N PRO A 310 -1.90 14.65 -7.70
CA PRO A 310 -1.14 15.86 -7.99
C PRO A 310 -1.29 16.27 -9.46
N GLU A 311 -1.40 17.58 -9.69
CA GLU A 311 -1.30 18.25 -11.00
C GLU A 311 -0.03 19.13 -11.03
#